data_AF-A0A0T9MLI3-F1
#
_entry.id   AF-A0A0T9MLI3-F1
#
_cell.length_a   1.000
_cell.length_b   1.000
_cell.length_c   1.000
_cell.angle_alpha   90.00
_cell.angle_beta   90.00
_cell.angle_gamma   90.00
#
_symmetry.space_group_name_H-M   'P 1'
#
loop_
_entity.id
_entity.type
_entity.pdbx_description
1 polymer ?
#
loop_
_entity_poly.entity_id
_entity_poly.type
_entity_poly.pdbx_seq_one_letter_code
_entity_poly.pdbx_strand_id
1 'polypeptide(L)'
;MTQTFIPGKDAALEDSISRFQQKLSDLGFNIEEASWLNPVPHVWSVHIRDRDCPLCFTNGKGASKKAALASALGEYFERLSTNYFFADFYLGKAIAEGDFVHYPNEKWFPIPADNLLPEGILDERLLAFYDPEQELVASDLVDLQSGNAKRGICSLPFTRQSDLETVYIPMNIIGNLYVSNGMSAGNTANEARVQALSEVFERNVKNRIIAESISLPEIPAAVLNRYPGVVEAIAKLEEEGFPILSYDASLGGAYPVICVVLFNPSNGTCFASFGAHPDFGVALERTVTELLQGRSLKDLDVFTAPTFDDEEVAEHTNLETHFIDSSGLISWDMFKDEADYPFVDWSFKGSTEEEFATLMAIFKQEDAEVYIADYEHLGVYACRILVPGMSDIYPAEDLLMANNTMGVHLRDTLLALPGSDWQPEQYLELIQQLDDEGLDDFARVRELLGIASGKDNGWYTLRVGELKSMLALAGGDLEQALIWVEWTQDFNSSVFTAKQANYYRCLQTLLLLTQEPDREAAQYYTAFVKMYGQEALDAASAAMVSEDRFNGLFSVDEDLKALPAHQALLGAYEKLQAAKRRYWAKSE
;
A
#
# COMPACT_ATOMS: atom_id res chain seq x y z
N MET A 1 -31.95 2.27 -23.21
CA MET A 1 -30.92 1.60 -22.37
C MET A 1 -31.55 1.37 -21.01
N THR A 2 -31.26 0.25 -20.36
CA THR A 2 -31.71 -0.01 -18.98
C THR A 2 -30.85 0.80 -18.03
N GLN A 3 -31.44 1.55 -17.10
CA GLN A 3 -30.73 2.28 -16.04
C GLN A 3 -30.97 1.59 -14.70
N THR A 4 -29.89 1.33 -13.98
CA THR A 4 -29.90 0.70 -12.66
C THR A 4 -29.35 1.67 -11.62
N PHE A 5 -30.18 2.07 -10.67
CA PHE A 5 -29.77 2.91 -9.53
C PHE A 5 -29.63 2.02 -8.29
N ILE A 6 -28.50 2.17 -7.59
CA ILE A 6 -28.23 1.49 -6.33
C ILE A 6 -28.18 2.51 -5.18
N PRO A 7 -28.48 2.12 -3.93
CA PRO A 7 -28.45 3.04 -2.80
C PRO A 7 -27.06 3.70 -2.63
N GLY A 8 -27.05 4.97 -2.22
CA GLY A 8 -25.82 5.75 -1.99
C GLY A 8 -25.10 6.22 -3.27
N LYS A 9 -25.70 6.09 -4.46
CA LYS A 9 -25.12 6.57 -5.72
C LYS A 9 -26.02 7.59 -6.41
N ASP A 10 -25.40 8.68 -6.88
CA ASP A 10 -26.05 9.82 -7.53
C ASP A 10 -26.24 9.63 -9.05
N ALA A 11 -25.76 8.53 -9.61
CA ALA A 11 -25.95 8.17 -11.02
C ALA A 11 -26.22 6.68 -11.22
N ALA A 12 -26.80 6.33 -12.37
CA ALA A 12 -26.98 4.94 -12.75
C ALA A 12 -25.63 4.26 -13.02
N LEU A 13 -25.56 2.95 -12.77
CA LEU A 13 -24.35 2.16 -12.99
C LEU A 13 -23.87 2.23 -14.44
N GLU A 14 -24.80 2.14 -15.39
CA GLU A 14 -24.50 2.17 -16.83
C GLU A 14 -23.91 3.51 -17.28
N ASP A 15 -24.39 4.61 -16.70
CA ASP A 15 -23.91 5.96 -17.00
C ASP A 15 -22.50 6.16 -16.42
N SER A 16 -22.27 5.69 -15.19
CA SER A 16 -20.96 5.73 -14.52
C SER A 16 -19.91 4.95 -15.33
N ILE A 17 -20.19 3.69 -15.67
CA ILE A 17 -19.30 2.82 -16.45
C ILE A 17 -18.95 3.48 -17.80
N SER A 18 -19.96 3.91 -18.55
CA SER A 18 -19.76 4.49 -19.88
C SER A 18 -18.94 5.78 -19.80
N ARG A 19 -19.23 6.65 -18.81
CA ARG A 19 -18.47 7.89 -18.58
C ARG A 19 -17.02 7.60 -18.23
N PHE A 20 -16.78 6.70 -17.28
CA PHE A 20 -15.44 6.40 -16.79
C PHE A 20 -14.57 5.74 -17.85
N GLN A 21 -15.10 4.76 -18.59
CA GLN A 21 -14.38 4.12 -19.70
C GLN A 21 -14.01 5.13 -20.79
N GLN A 22 -14.95 5.99 -21.18
CA GLN A 22 -14.68 7.02 -22.19
C GLN A 22 -13.60 8.00 -21.69
N LYS A 23 -13.66 8.45 -20.44
CA LYS A 23 -12.68 9.37 -19.86
C LYS A 23 -11.28 8.77 -19.79
N LEU A 24 -11.14 7.51 -19.38
CA LEU A 24 -9.85 6.81 -19.37
C LEU A 24 -9.26 6.71 -20.80
N SER A 25 -10.11 6.39 -21.77
CA SER A 25 -9.71 6.35 -23.19
C SER A 25 -9.27 7.72 -23.71
N ASP A 26 -10.02 8.79 -23.40
CA ASP A 26 -9.68 10.17 -23.78
C ASP A 26 -8.35 10.65 -23.17
N LEU A 27 -8.01 10.14 -21.99
CA LEU A 27 -6.74 10.39 -21.28
C LEU A 27 -5.60 9.49 -21.79
N GLY A 28 -5.89 8.52 -22.65
CA GLY A 28 -4.91 7.60 -23.24
C GLY A 28 -4.57 6.39 -22.37
N PHE A 29 -5.39 6.04 -21.37
CA PHE A 29 -5.24 4.81 -20.58
C PHE A 29 -5.97 3.65 -21.25
N ASN A 30 -5.28 2.52 -21.43
CA ASN A 30 -5.79 1.34 -22.13
C ASN A 30 -6.20 0.25 -21.13
N ILE A 31 -7.34 0.46 -20.48
CA ILE A 31 -7.78 -0.41 -19.38
C ILE A 31 -8.42 -1.70 -19.91
N GLU A 32 -7.97 -2.83 -19.38
CA GLU A 32 -8.56 -4.16 -19.63
C GLU A 32 -9.13 -4.79 -18.35
N GLU A 33 -10.22 -5.53 -18.50
CA GLU A 33 -10.78 -6.38 -17.45
C GLU A 33 -10.05 -7.73 -17.45
N ALA A 34 -9.16 -7.93 -16.49
CA ALA A 34 -8.22 -9.04 -16.48
C ALA A 34 -8.80 -10.33 -15.86
N SER A 35 -9.62 -10.22 -14.81
CA SER A 35 -10.29 -11.38 -14.20
C SER A 35 -11.61 -10.98 -13.52
N TRP A 36 -12.54 -11.93 -13.47
CA TRP A 36 -13.87 -11.76 -12.88
C TRP A 36 -14.17 -12.91 -11.92
N LEU A 37 -14.75 -12.60 -10.77
CA LEU A 37 -15.24 -13.59 -9.81
C LEU A 37 -16.69 -13.31 -9.42
N ASN A 38 -17.40 -14.39 -9.13
CA ASN A 38 -18.74 -14.40 -8.53
C ASN A 38 -18.86 -15.64 -7.64
N PRO A 39 -18.14 -15.69 -6.50
CA PRO A 39 -18.00 -16.89 -5.68
C PRO A 39 -19.30 -17.35 -5.03
N VAL A 40 -20.20 -16.41 -4.70
CA VAL A 40 -21.53 -16.65 -4.14
C VAL A 40 -22.55 -15.68 -4.78
N PRO A 41 -23.88 -15.94 -4.70
CA PRO A 41 -24.88 -15.01 -5.20
C PRO A 41 -24.69 -13.59 -4.67
N HIS A 42 -24.91 -12.60 -5.53
CA HIS A 42 -24.81 -11.17 -5.17
C HIS A 42 -23.45 -10.73 -4.64
N VAL A 43 -22.36 -11.43 -4.95
CA VAL A 43 -21.00 -10.97 -4.61
C VAL A 43 -20.12 -11.10 -5.84
N TRP A 44 -19.81 -9.97 -6.46
CA TRP A 44 -18.96 -9.89 -7.65
C TRP A 44 -17.68 -9.13 -7.35
N SER A 45 -16.58 -9.57 -7.97
CA SER A 45 -15.37 -8.76 -8.05
C SER A 45 -14.74 -8.79 -9.44
N VAL A 46 -13.98 -7.76 -9.77
CA VAL A 46 -13.24 -7.65 -11.04
C VAL A 46 -11.88 -7.01 -10.82
N HIS A 47 -10.85 -7.58 -11.42
CA HIS A 47 -9.53 -6.97 -11.51
C HIS A 47 -9.40 -6.25 -12.85
N ILE A 48 -9.06 -4.96 -12.83
CA ILE A 48 -8.78 -4.17 -14.05
C ILE A 48 -7.38 -3.58 -13.99
N ARG A 49 -6.74 -3.38 -15.13
CA ARG A 49 -5.37 -2.83 -15.22
C ARG A 49 -5.11 -2.06 -16.51
N ASP A 50 -4.13 -1.17 -16.52
CA ASP A 50 -3.59 -0.63 -17.77
C ASP A 50 -2.74 -1.70 -18.48
N ARG A 51 -3.09 -1.98 -19.73
CA ARG A 51 -2.30 -2.86 -20.59
C ARG A 51 -0.90 -2.33 -20.83
N ASP A 52 -0.72 -1.01 -20.86
CA ASP A 52 0.56 -0.37 -21.15
C ASP A 52 1.45 -0.27 -19.90
N CYS A 53 0.86 -0.30 -18.69
CA CYS A 53 1.57 -0.28 -17.41
C CYS A 53 0.85 -1.18 -16.38
N PRO A 54 1.19 -2.48 -16.30
CA PRO A 54 0.50 -3.41 -15.40
C PRO A 54 0.66 -3.13 -13.90
N LEU A 55 1.52 -2.19 -13.50
CA LEU A 55 1.60 -1.68 -12.11
C LEU A 55 0.38 -0.81 -11.74
N CYS A 56 -0.32 -0.26 -12.73
CA CYS A 56 -1.54 0.51 -12.54
C CYS A 56 -2.76 -0.41 -12.66
N PHE A 57 -3.32 -0.83 -11.53
CA PHE A 57 -4.48 -1.73 -11.48
C PHE A 57 -5.37 -1.43 -10.27
N THR A 58 -6.64 -1.81 -10.35
CA THR A 58 -7.60 -1.70 -9.24
C THR A 58 -8.53 -2.90 -9.19
N ASN A 59 -9.25 -3.04 -8.08
CA ASN A 59 -10.19 -4.13 -7.88
C ASN A 59 -11.59 -3.57 -7.58
N GLY A 60 -12.57 -3.95 -8.38
CA GLY A 60 -13.96 -3.62 -8.10
C GLY A 60 -14.65 -4.68 -7.29
N LYS A 61 -15.61 -4.26 -6.47
CA LYS A 61 -16.54 -5.14 -5.73
C LYS A 61 -17.97 -4.62 -5.81
N GLY A 62 -18.95 -5.51 -5.66
CA GLY A 62 -20.35 -5.10 -5.50
C GLY A 62 -21.37 -6.22 -5.74
N ALA A 63 -22.65 -5.93 -5.48
CA ALA A 63 -23.71 -6.95 -5.56
C ALA A 63 -24.12 -7.40 -6.96
N SER A 64 -23.54 -6.79 -8.00
CA SER A 64 -23.75 -7.20 -9.39
C SER A 64 -22.50 -6.97 -10.22
N LYS A 65 -22.43 -7.65 -11.37
CA LYS A 65 -21.34 -7.46 -12.32
C LYS A 65 -21.12 -5.97 -12.69
N LYS A 66 -22.20 -5.21 -12.90
CA LYS A 66 -22.10 -3.77 -13.22
C LYS A 66 -21.60 -2.95 -12.04
N ALA A 67 -22.07 -3.25 -10.82
CA ALA A 67 -21.61 -2.55 -9.62
C ALA A 67 -20.11 -2.76 -9.40
N ALA A 68 -19.63 -4.00 -9.56
CA ALA A 68 -18.20 -4.30 -9.47
C ALA A 68 -17.39 -3.56 -10.55
N LEU A 69 -17.84 -3.50 -11.81
CA LEU A 69 -17.12 -2.74 -12.84
C LEU A 69 -17.10 -1.23 -12.54
N ALA A 70 -18.23 -0.65 -12.13
CA ALA A 70 -18.30 0.75 -11.75
C ALA A 70 -17.37 1.06 -10.56
N SER A 71 -17.31 0.16 -9.58
CA SER A 71 -16.39 0.24 -8.44
C SER A 71 -14.93 0.22 -8.88
N ALA A 72 -14.54 -0.73 -9.74
CA ALA A 72 -13.15 -0.83 -10.21
C ALA A 72 -12.71 0.43 -10.95
N LEU A 73 -13.56 0.93 -11.84
CA LEU A 73 -13.31 2.15 -12.62
C LEU A 73 -13.29 3.41 -11.74
N GLY A 74 -14.18 3.49 -10.75
CA GLY A 74 -14.19 4.55 -9.75
C GLY A 74 -12.87 4.58 -8.97
N GLU A 75 -12.47 3.44 -8.42
CA GLU A 75 -11.18 3.30 -7.74
C GLU A 75 -10.00 3.64 -8.67
N TYR A 76 -10.09 3.30 -9.96
CA TYR A 76 -9.04 3.68 -10.91
C TYR A 76 -8.89 5.20 -11.03
N PHE A 77 -10.00 5.94 -11.09
CA PHE A 77 -9.97 7.41 -11.07
C PHE A 77 -9.50 7.98 -9.74
N GLU A 78 -9.85 7.34 -8.63
CA GLU A 78 -9.38 7.69 -7.30
C GLU A 78 -7.85 7.60 -7.21
N ARG A 79 -7.28 6.44 -7.56
CA ARG A 79 -5.83 6.20 -7.53
C ARG A 79 -5.08 7.07 -8.55
N LEU A 80 -5.63 7.28 -9.74
CA LEU A 80 -5.04 8.20 -10.71
C LEU A 80 -5.04 9.65 -10.21
N SER A 81 -6.18 10.13 -9.70
CA SER A 81 -6.33 11.54 -9.30
C SER A 81 -5.44 11.89 -8.12
N THR A 82 -5.15 10.92 -7.25
CA THR A 82 -4.31 11.05 -6.04
C THR A 82 -2.84 10.68 -6.28
N ASN A 83 -2.44 10.39 -7.53
CA ASN A 83 -1.12 9.88 -7.91
C ASN A 83 -0.72 8.57 -7.22
N TYR A 84 -1.66 7.80 -6.66
CA TYR A 84 -1.34 6.72 -5.73
C TYR A 84 -0.63 5.52 -6.36
N PHE A 85 -0.85 5.24 -7.65
CA PHE A 85 -0.06 4.21 -8.37
C PHE A 85 1.45 4.50 -8.40
N PHE A 86 1.84 5.74 -8.11
CA PHE A 86 3.19 6.26 -8.22
C PHE A 86 3.81 6.53 -6.84
N ALA A 87 3.07 6.26 -5.75
CA ALA A 87 3.43 6.65 -4.38
C ALA A 87 4.67 5.93 -3.84
N ASP A 88 4.97 4.74 -4.33
CA ASP A 88 6.12 3.94 -3.89
C ASP A 88 7.33 4.05 -4.82
N PHE A 89 7.30 5.02 -5.76
CA PHE A 89 8.31 5.13 -6.80
C PHE A 89 8.93 6.53 -6.87
N TYR A 90 10.24 6.55 -7.07
CA TYR A 90 10.97 7.72 -7.55
C TYR A 90 10.58 7.99 -9.01
N LEU A 91 10.34 9.24 -9.40
CA LEU A 91 9.83 9.57 -10.74
C LEU A 91 10.91 10.08 -11.71
N GLY A 92 12.18 9.96 -11.32
CA GLY A 92 13.28 10.37 -12.17
C GLY A 92 13.54 11.87 -12.13
N LYS A 93 14.76 12.23 -12.51
CA LYS A 93 15.28 13.60 -12.44
C LYS A 93 14.48 14.60 -13.26
N ALA A 94 14.04 14.20 -14.45
CA ALA A 94 13.26 15.06 -15.34
C ALA A 94 11.94 15.53 -14.72
N ILE A 95 11.27 14.68 -13.95
CA ILE A 95 10.04 15.06 -13.21
C ILE A 95 10.41 15.86 -11.96
N ALA A 96 11.41 15.42 -11.20
CA ALA A 96 11.88 16.09 -9.99
C ALA A 96 12.31 17.56 -10.21
N GLU A 97 12.87 17.87 -11.38
CA GLU A 97 13.30 19.21 -11.80
C GLU A 97 12.28 19.95 -12.67
N GLY A 98 11.14 19.32 -13.00
CA GLY A 98 10.09 19.89 -13.85
C GLY A 98 9.24 20.97 -13.16
N ASP A 99 8.31 21.57 -13.91
CA ASP A 99 7.46 22.68 -13.43
C ASP A 99 6.72 22.34 -12.12
N PHE A 100 6.19 21.12 -12.02
CA PHE A 100 5.62 20.52 -10.82
C PHE A 100 5.87 19.00 -10.83
N VAL A 101 5.93 18.41 -9.65
CA VAL A 101 6.05 16.95 -9.48
C VAL A 101 4.65 16.35 -9.38
N HIS A 102 3.91 16.68 -8.32
CA HIS A 102 2.62 16.11 -7.96
C HIS A 102 1.46 16.85 -8.59
N TYR A 103 1.34 18.17 -8.37
CA TYR A 103 0.23 18.98 -8.91
C TYR A 103 0.67 20.42 -9.18
N PRO A 104 0.07 21.12 -10.17
CA PRO A 104 0.40 22.52 -10.44
C PRO A 104 0.19 23.49 -9.26
N ASN A 105 -0.68 23.14 -8.31
CA ASN A 105 -0.97 23.92 -7.10
C ASN A 105 -0.18 23.45 -5.86
N GLU A 106 0.78 22.54 -6.03
CA GLU A 106 1.72 22.18 -4.97
C GLU A 106 2.60 23.37 -4.58
N LYS A 107 3.13 23.37 -3.36
CA LYS A 107 4.06 24.39 -2.91
C LYS A 107 5.33 23.75 -2.38
N TRP A 108 6.46 24.30 -2.81
CA TRP A 108 7.79 23.89 -2.37
C TRP A 108 8.29 24.82 -1.28
N PHE A 109 8.69 24.25 -0.16
CA PHE A 109 9.28 24.95 0.96
C PHE A 109 10.76 24.57 1.06
N PRO A 110 11.71 25.49 0.78
CA PRO A 110 13.13 25.20 0.87
C PRO A 110 13.53 24.75 2.28
N ILE A 111 14.44 23.78 2.37
CA ILE A 111 15.01 23.34 3.65
C ILE A 111 15.82 24.51 4.27
N PRO A 112 15.46 25.00 5.47
CA PRO A 112 16.21 26.04 6.15
C PRO A 112 17.62 25.60 6.55
N ALA A 113 18.52 26.56 6.80
CA ALA A 113 19.91 26.26 7.14
C ALA A 113 20.09 25.59 8.51
N ASP A 114 19.14 25.77 9.42
CA ASP A 114 19.08 25.11 10.73
C ASP A 114 18.29 23.79 10.69
N ASN A 115 17.79 23.40 9.51
CA ASN A 115 17.00 22.20 9.26
C ASN A 115 15.69 22.09 10.06
N LEU A 116 15.24 23.19 10.68
CA LEU A 116 13.93 23.21 11.34
C LEU A 116 12.80 23.21 10.31
N LEU A 117 11.62 22.76 10.71
CA LEU A 117 10.44 22.78 9.85
C LEU A 117 10.13 24.22 9.39
N PRO A 118 9.97 24.46 8.07
CA PRO A 118 9.75 25.82 7.56
C PRO A 118 8.38 26.35 7.95
N GLU A 119 8.26 27.67 8.13
CA GLU A 119 6.96 28.32 8.33
C GLU A 119 6.04 28.12 7.12
N GLY A 120 4.76 27.82 7.38
CA GLY A 120 3.71 27.75 6.36
C GLY A 120 3.43 26.35 5.80
N ILE A 121 4.13 25.32 6.29
CA ILE A 121 3.63 23.94 6.25
C ILE A 121 2.90 23.62 7.55
N LEU A 122 1.91 22.72 7.46
CA LEU A 122 1.09 22.28 8.58
C LEU A 122 0.36 23.44 9.29
N ASP A 123 -0.45 23.10 10.28
CA ASP A 123 -0.98 24.05 11.25
C ASP A 123 -0.57 23.62 12.67
N GLU A 124 -0.92 24.41 13.68
CA GLU A 124 -0.55 24.13 15.07
C GLU A 124 -1.05 22.76 15.57
N ARG A 125 -2.23 22.32 15.12
CA ARG A 125 -2.80 21.02 15.52
C ARG A 125 -2.03 19.87 14.89
N LEU A 126 -1.71 20.00 13.59
CA LEU A 126 -0.93 19.00 12.87
C LEU A 126 0.50 18.89 13.42
N LEU A 127 1.15 20.01 13.74
CA LEU A 127 2.48 20.00 14.34
C LEU A 127 2.47 19.28 15.69
N ALA A 128 1.50 19.59 16.56
CA ALA A 128 1.37 18.92 17.86
C ALA A 128 1.07 17.41 17.75
N PHE A 129 0.45 16.97 16.64
CA PHE A 129 0.14 15.58 16.41
C PHE A 129 1.32 14.79 15.84
N TYR A 130 1.98 15.29 14.79
CA TYR A 130 3.07 14.57 14.13
C TYR A 130 4.42 14.72 14.82
N ASP A 131 4.65 15.82 15.54
CA ASP A 131 5.94 16.15 16.12
C ASP A 131 5.81 16.67 17.57
N PRO A 132 5.22 15.88 18.49
CA PRO A 132 5.00 16.30 19.87
C PRO A 132 6.30 16.58 20.63
N GLU A 133 7.38 15.85 20.31
CA GLU A 133 8.69 15.97 20.96
C GLU A 133 9.65 16.95 20.24
N GLN A 134 9.23 17.53 19.11
CA GLN A 134 10.03 18.46 18.29
C GLN A 134 11.35 17.86 17.80
N GLU A 135 11.30 16.61 17.34
CA GLU A 135 12.44 15.85 16.82
C GLU A 135 12.48 15.85 15.28
N LEU A 136 11.33 16.07 14.63
CA LEU A 136 11.21 16.04 13.17
C LEU A 136 11.98 17.21 12.53
N VAL A 137 12.83 16.91 11.55
CA VAL A 137 13.57 17.94 10.82
C VAL A 137 13.12 18.05 9.37
N ALA A 138 13.38 19.21 8.75
CA ALA A 138 12.89 19.51 7.40
C ALA A 138 13.41 18.53 6.34
N SER A 139 14.62 17.98 6.52
CA SER A 139 15.19 16.96 5.63
C SER A 139 14.41 15.64 5.62
N ASP A 140 13.68 15.31 6.69
CA ASP A 140 12.93 14.06 6.80
C ASP A 140 11.66 14.08 5.93
N LEU A 141 11.23 15.27 5.51
CA LEU A 141 9.97 15.51 4.84
C LEU A 141 10.07 15.70 3.33
N VAL A 142 11.24 15.39 2.74
CA VAL A 142 11.41 15.33 1.28
C VAL A 142 10.53 14.20 0.74
N ASP A 143 9.86 14.42 -0.38
CA ASP A 143 8.99 13.39 -0.98
C ASP A 143 9.81 12.36 -1.77
N LEU A 144 9.41 11.08 -1.70
CA LEU A 144 10.06 9.98 -2.41
C LEU A 144 10.09 10.19 -3.93
N GLN A 145 8.98 10.71 -4.49
CA GLN A 145 8.80 10.85 -5.94
C GLN A 145 9.82 11.79 -6.56
N SER A 146 10.13 12.91 -5.89
CA SER A 146 11.14 13.85 -6.36
C SER A 146 12.54 13.50 -5.86
N GLY A 147 12.67 12.99 -4.63
CA GLY A 147 13.96 12.87 -3.94
C GLY A 147 14.79 14.17 -3.93
N ASN A 148 14.16 15.33 -4.14
CA ASN A 148 14.86 16.57 -4.49
C ASN A 148 15.01 17.49 -3.28
N ALA A 149 15.88 17.11 -2.35
CA ALA A 149 16.17 17.90 -1.15
C ALA A 149 16.63 19.35 -1.47
N LYS A 150 17.25 19.58 -2.64
CA LYS A 150 17.64 20.93 -3.08
C LYS A 150 16.44 21.83 -3.41
N ARG A 151 15.34 21.26 -3.90
CA ARG A 151 14.10 21.99 -4.17
C ARG A 151 13.29 22.19 -2.89
N GLY A 152 13.38 21.25 -1.95
CA GLY A 152 12.85 21.35 -0.59
C GLY A 152 11.73 20.36 -0.33
N ILE A 153 10.82 20.71 0.58
CA ILE A 153 9.65 19.92 0.97
C ILE A 153 8.50 20.25 0.01
N CYS A 154 8.02 19.25 -0.72
CA CYS A 154 6.80 19.38 -1.51
C CYS A 154 5.57 19.19 -0.61
N SER A 155 4.70 20.20 -0.55
CA SER A 155 3.49 20.17 0.26
C SER A 155 2.26 20.42 -0.59
N LEU A 156 1.20 19.66 -0.30
CA LEU A 156 -0.05 19.68 -1.04
C LEU A 156 -1.10 20.51 -0.30
N PRO A 157 -1.92 21.31 -1.01
CA PRO A 157 -2.97 22.11 -0.39
C PRO A 157 -4.18 21.25 -0.01
N PHE A 158 -4.55 21.28 1.27
CA PHE A 158 -5.81 20.73 1.80
C PHE A 158 -6.67 21.85 2.37
N THR A 159 -7.98 21.75 2.22
CA THR A 159 -8.93 22.66 2.84
C THR A 159 -9.32 22.13 4.21
N ARG A 160 -8.96 22.85 5.27
CA ARG A 160 -9.43 22.56 6.63
C ARG A 160 -10.91 22.88 6.74
N GLN A 161 -11.74 21.93 7.18
CA GLN A 161 -13.19 22.06 7.05
C GLN A 161 -13.82 23.00 8.09
N SER A 162 -13.18 23.21 9.24
CA SER A 162 -13.73 24.09 10.29
C SER A 162 -13.79 25.57 9.89
N ASP A 163 -12.85 26.05 9.08
CA ASP A 163 -12.74 27.45 8.68
C ASP A 163 -12.50 27.69 7.18
N LEU A 164 -12.33 26.61 6.40
CA LEU A 164 -12.07 26.61 4.96
C LEU A 164 -10.71 27.22 4.56
N GLU A 165 -9.77 27.31 5.50
CA GLU A 165 -8.42 27.75 5.21
C GLU A 165 -7.62 26.66 4.49
N THR A 166 -6.69 27.08 3.62
CA THR A 166 -5.77 26.17 2.96
C THR A 166 -4.57 25.88 3.86
N VAL A 167 -4.34 24.61 4.14
CA VAL A 167 -3.20 24.09 4.89
C VAL A 167 -2.33 23.25 3.97
N TYR A 168 -1.02 23.49 3.97
CA TYR A 168 -0.07 22.75 3.14
C TYR A 168 0.50 21.58 3.93
N ILE A 169 0.17 20.35 3.53
CA ILE A 169 0.63 19.13 4.20
C ILE A 169 1.72 18.46 3.33
N PRO A 170 2.92 18.19 3.86
CA PRO A 170 4.00 17.52 3.13
C PRO A 170 3.57 16.20 2.49
N MET A 171 3.93 15.98 1.23
CA MET A 171 3.65 14.73 0.53
C MET A 171 4.31 13.53 1.23
N ASN A 172 5.46 13.73 1.88
CA ASN A 172 6.11 12.70 2.68
C ASN A 172 5.20 12.20 3.83
N ILE A 173 4.64 13.10 4.63
CA ILE A 173 3.69 12.76 5.72
C ILE A 173 2.46 12.04 5.14
N ILE A 174 1.92 12.57 4.05
CA ILE A 174 0.76 12.00 3.36
C ILE A 174 1.04 10.57 2.88
N GLY A 175 2.22 10.34 2.31
CA GLY A 175 2.64 9.06 1.75
C GLY A 175 2.92 8.01 2.82
N ASN A 176 3.64 8.38 3.88
CA ASN A 176 4.01 7.46 4.96
C ASN A 176 2.80 7.11 5.84
N LEU A 177 2.01 8.08 6.29
CA LEU A 177 1.04 7.84 7.38
C LEU A 177 -0.35 7.44 6.91
N TYR A 178 -0.79 7.99 5.77
CA TYR A 178 -2.19 7.87 5.33
C TYR A 178 -2.39 6.91 4.17
N VAL A 179 -1.34 6.67 3.37
CA VAL A 179 -1.36 5.73 2.24
C VAL A 179 -2.65 5.87 1.42
N SER A 180 -3.37 4.80 1.11
CA SER A 180 -4.63 4.85 0.34
C SER A 180 -5.87 5.27 1.14
N ASN A 181 -5.79 5.42 2.46
CA ASN A 181 -6.95 5.66 3.30
C ASN A 181 -7.55 7.05 3.08
N GLY A 182 -8.88 7.14 3.13
CA GLY A 182 -9.61 8.39 2.97
C GLY A 182 -9.60 8.94 1.53
N MET A 183 -9.23 8.13 0.54
CA MET A 183 -9.38 8.46 -0.87
C MET A 183 -10.77 8.09 -1.37
N SER A 184 -11.29 8.85 -2.34
CA SER A 184 -12.51 8.47 -3.05
C SER A 184 -12.61 9.10 -4.43
N ALA A 185 -13.31 8.44 -5.35
CA ALA A 185 -13.87 9.06 -6.55
C ALA A 185 -15.36 8.74 -6.71
N GLY A 186 -16.09 9.63 -7.36
CA GLY A 186 -17.53 9.52 -7.46
C GLY A 186 -18.14 10.31 -8.61
N ASN A 187 -19.43 10.09 -8.81
CA ASN A 187 -20.20 10.80 -9.83
C ASN A 187 -20.33 12.30 -9.52
N THR A 188 -20.41 12.62 -8.22
CA THR A 188 -20.53 13.97 -7.65
C THR A 188 -19.52 14.16 -6.51
N ALA A 189 -19.33 15.41 -6.08
CA ALA A 189 -18.42 15.73 -4.98
C ALA A 189 -18.86 15.09 -3.65
N ASN A 190 -20.14 15.22 -3.31
CA ASN A 190 -20.67 14.67 -2.06
C ASN A 190 -20.68 13.14 -2.06
N GLU A 191 -21.02 12.47 -3.16
CA GLU A 191 -20.96 11.00 -3.26
C GLU A 191 -19.55 10.48 -2.91
N ALA A 192 -18.51 11.11 -3.47
CA ALA A 192 -17.13 10.73 -3.19
C ALA A 192 -16.71 11.08 -1.75
N ARG A 193 -17.01 12.30 -1.28
CA ARG A 193 -16.67 12.71 0.09
C ARG A 193 -17.34 11.82 1.14
N VAL A 194 -18.61 11.44 0.94
CA VAL A 194 -19.31 10.50 1.83
C VAL A 194 -18.59 9.15 1.86
N GLN A 195 -18.15 8.62 0.72
CA GLN A 195 -17.41 7.36 0.71
C GLN A 195 -16.03 7.48 1.35
N ALA A 196 -15.28 8.56 1.11
CA ALA A 196 -13.99 8.81 1.77
C ALA A 196 -14.13 8.94 3.29
N LEU A 197 -15.11 9.72 3.79
CA LEU A 197 -15.37 9.85 5.23
C LEU A 197 -15.84 8.53 5.85
N SER A 198 -16.67 7.77 5.13
CA SER A 198 -17.09 6.43 5.58
C SER A 198 -15.88 5.50 5.71
N GLU A 199 -14.98 5.53 4.73
CA GLU A 199 -13.72 4.78 4.78
C GLU A 199 -12.84 5.18 5.97
N VAL A 200 -12.74 6.47 6.31
CA VAL A 200 -12.07 6.90 7.55
C VAL A 200 -12.70 6.25 8.79
N PHE A 201 -14.03 6.26 8.90
CA PHE A 201 -14.71 5.58 10.02
C PHE A 201 -14.49 4.07 10.00
N GLU A 202 -14.53 3.44 8.83
CA GLU A 202 -14.33 1.99 8.67
C GLU A 202 -12.99 1.56 9.26
N ARG A 203 -11.90 2.25 8.90
CA ARG A 203 -10.54 1.92 9.34
C ARG A 203 -10.30 2.30 10.80
N ASN A 204 -10.76 3.48 11.23
CA ASN A 204 -10.64 3.91 12.61
C ASN A 204 -11.34 2.94 13.58
N VAL A 205 -12.59 2.61 13.29
CA VAL A 205 -13.42 1.75 14.13
C VAL A 205 -12.96 0.29 14.05
N LYS A 206 -12.51 -0.18 12.88
CA LYS A 206 -11.82 -1.48 12.74
C LYS A 206 -10.64 -1.57 13.70
N ASN A 207 -9.73 -0.59 13.67
CA ASN A 207 -8.53 -0.61 14.51
C ASN A 207 -8.88 -0.60 16.00
N ARG A 208 -9.86 0.22 16.41
CA ARG A 208 -10.35 0.23 17.81
C ARG A 208 -10.95 -1.11 18.24
N ILE A 209 -11.81 -1.70 17.42
CA ILE A 209 -12.44 -3.00 17.73
C ILE A 209 -11.40 -4.09 17.90
N ILE A 210 -10.40 -4.13 17.03
CA ILE A 210 -9.34 -5.13 17.07
C ILE A 210 -8.45 -4.87 18.29
N ALA A 211 -7.84 -3.68 18.39
CA ALA A 211 -6.85 -3.37 19.42
C ALA A 211 -7.41 -3.36 20.85
N GLU A 212 -8.70 -3.04 21.03
CA GLU A 212 -9.35 -3.05 22.35
C GLU A 212 -10.07 -4.39 22.64
N SER A 213 -9.89 -5.43 21.80
CA SER A 213 -10.55 -6.75 21.92
C SER A 213 -12.07 -6.67 22.13
N ILE A 214 -12.76 -5.75 21.43
CA ILE A 214 -14.17 -5.44 21.70
C ILE A 214 -15.09 -6.59 21.25
N SER A 215 -15.96 -7.04 22.15
CA SER A 215 -17.05 -7.94 21.81
C SER A 215 -18.23 -7.18 21.19
N LEU A 216 -18.58 -7.53 19.95
CA LEU A 216 -19.61 -6.85 19.19
C LEU A 216 -20.98 -7.54 19.28
N PRO A 217 -22.09 -6.79 19.27
CA PRO A 217 -23.42 -7.37 19.25
C PRO A 217 -23.80 -7.90 17.86
N GLU A 218 -24.32 -9.12 17.80
CA GLU A 218 -24.84 -9.71 16.55
C GLU A 218 -26.01 -8.89 15.99
N ILE A 219 -26.05 -8.77 14.66
CA ILE A 219 -27.19 -8.16 13.95
C ILE A 219 -28.36 -9.14 14.01
N PRO A 220 -29.51 -8.78 14.62
CA PRO A 220 -30.64 -9.68 14.74
C PRO A 220 -31.16 -10.16 13.38
N ALA A 221 -31.57 -11.43 13.29
CA ALA A 221 -32.09 -12.01 12.04
C ALA A 221 -33.24 -11.19 11.42
N ALA A 222 -34.10 -10.57 12.24
CA ALA A 222 -35.18 -9.71 11.75
C ALA A 222 -34.66 -8.47 10.98
N VAL A 223 -33.48 -7.96 11.35
CA VAL A 223 -32.79 -6.85 10.70
C VAL A 223 -32.07 -7.32 9.43
N LEU A 224 -31.34 -8.43 9.49
CA LEU A 224 -30.67 -9.02 8.33
C LEU A 224 -31.66 -9.35 7.20
N ASN A 225 -32.85 -9.86 7.54
CA ASN A 225 -33.91 -10.20 6.59
C ASN A 225 -34.46 -9.01 5.78
N ARG A 226 -34.09 -7.76 6.11
CA ARG A 226 -34.37 -6.59 5.27
C ARG A 226 -33.50 -6.57 4.00
N TYR A 227 -32.40 -7.32 3.96
CA TYR A 227 -31.38 -7.34 2.90
C TYR A 227 -31.23 -8.76 2.31
N PRO A 228 -32.24 -9.25 1.57
CA PRO A 228 -32.29 -10.66 1.16
C PRO A 228 -31.13 -11.11 0.27
N GLY A 229 -30.54 -10.21 -0.53
CA GLY A 229 -29.36 -10.54 -1.34
C GLY A 229 -28.14 -10.86 -0.48
N VAL A 230 -27.93 -10.12 0.61
CA VAL A 230 -26.86 -10.40 1.58
C VAL A 230 -27.14 -11.71 2.33
N VAL A 231 -28.39 -11.92 2.77
CA VAL A 231 -28.78 -13.17 3.44
C VAL A 231 -28.54 -14.39 2.55
N GLU A 232 -28.84 -14.30 1.25
CA GLU A 232 -28.56 -15.38 0.29
C GLU A 232 -27.06 -15.64 0.12
N ALA A 233 -26.24 -14.57 0.09
CA ALA A 233 -24.78 -14.70 0.02
C ALA A 233 -24.20 -15.39 1.27
N ILE A 234 -24.64 -14.96 2.46
CA ILE A 234 -24.24 -15.53 3.75
C ILE A 234 -24.65 -16.99 3.84
N ALA A 235 -25.92 -17.31 3.55
CA ALA A 235 -26.41 -18.69 3.57
C ALA A 235 -25.59 -19.58 2.63
N LYS A 236 -25.18 -19.05 1.48
CA LYS A 236 -24.33 -19.81 0.56
C LYS A 236 -22.92 -20.07 1.10
N LEU A 237 -22.32 -19.13 1.82
CA LEU A 237 -21.03 -19.36 2.49
C LEU A 237 -21.16 -20.44 3.58
N GLU A 238 -22.22 -20.39 4.38
CA GLU A 238 -22.48 -21.37 5.43
C GLU A 238 -22.74 -22.78 4.85
N GLU A 239 -23.47 -22.89 3.74
CA GLU A 239 -23.65 -24.15 3.00
C GLU A 239 -22.33 -24.76 2.52
N GLU A 240 -21.35 -23.92 2.15
CA GLU A 240 -20.01 -24.33 1.73
C GLU A 240 -19.08 -24.62 2.93
N GLY A 241 -19.58 -24.49 4.16
CA GLY A 241 -18.88 -24.85 5.39
C GLY A 241 -18.11 -23.71 6.05
N PHE A 242 -18.41 -22.45 5.69
CA PHE A 242 -17.83 -21.26 6.31
C PHE A 242 -18.88 -20.56 7.20
N PRO A 243 -18.86 -20.77 8.54
CA PRO A 243 -19.74 -20.04 9.45
C PRO A 243 -19.51 -18.53 9.35
N ILE A 244 -20.59 -17.75 9.35
CA ILE A 244 -20.55 -16.29 9.24
C ILE A 244 -21.17 -15.66 10.47
N LEU A 245 -20.47 -14.69 11.05
CA LEU A 245 -20.96 -13.85 12.14
C LEU A 245 -21.14 -12.43 11.60
N SER A 246 -22.32 -11.84 11.77
CA SER A 246 -22.62 -10.49 11.31
C SER A 246 -22.87 -9.59 12.50
N TYR A 247 -22.03 -8.58 12.67
CA TYR A 247 -21.96 -7.73 13.85
C TYR A 247 -22.27 -6.26 13.51
N ASP A 248 -22.98 -5.61 14.42
CA ASP A 248 -23.08 -4.16 14.46
C ASP A 248 -21.80 -3.60 15.10
N ALA A 249 -20.99 -2.91 14.29
CA ALA A 249 -19.72 -2.32 14.71
C ALA A 249 -19.86 -0.82 15.02
N SER A 250 -21.07 -0.31 15.22
CA SER A 250 -21.32 1.12 15.46
C SER A 250 -20.87 1.63 16.83
N LEU A 251 -20.46 0.73 17.73
CA LEU A 251 -20.08 1.03 19.12
C LEU A 251 -21.20 1.80 19.85
N GLY A 252 -22.41 1.22 19.85
CA GLY A 252 -23.58 1.82 20.48
C GLY A 252 -24.27 2.89 19.62
N GLY A 253 -24.15 2.80 18.29
CA GLY A 253 -24.79 3.73 17.35
C GLY A 253 -24.01 5.02 17.10
N ALA A 254 -22.74 5.09 17.47
CA ALA A 254 -21.89 6.27 17.28
C ALA A 254 -21.35 6.37 15.84
N TYR A 255 -20.99 5.24 15.24
CA TYR A 255 -20.33 5.20 13.93
C TYR A 255 -21.09 4.34 12.91
N PRO A 256 -21.05 4.65 11.61
CA PRO A 256 -21.81 3.96 10.56
C PRO A 256 -21.08 2.69 10.05
N VAL A 257 -20.68 1.78 10.94
CA VAL A 257 -19.78 0.66 10.64
C VAL A 257 -20.42 -0.70 10.91
N ILE A 258 -20.17 -1.66 10.03
CA ILE A 258 -20.54 -3.08 10.14
C ILE A 258 -19.27 -3.94 10.15
N CYS A 259 -19.31 -5.06 10.86
CA CYS A 259 -18.31 -6.11 10.78
C CYS A 259 -18.97 -7.44 10.38
N VAL A 260 -18.33 -8.19 9.49
CA VAL A 260 -18.71 -9.57 9.16
C VAL A 260 -17.48 -10.45 9.26
N VAL A 261 -17.58 -11.50 10.05
CA VAL A 261 -16.50 -12.44 10.29
C VAL A 261 -16.81 -13.78 9.66
N LEU A 262 -15.83 -14.33 8.94
CA LEU A 262 -15.86 -15.67 8.39
C LEU A 262 -14.95 -16.58 9.23
N PHE A 263 -15.47 -17.75 9.62
CA PHE A 263 -14.65 -18.84 10.14
C PHE A 263 -14.36 -19.87 9.07
N ASN A 264 -13.15 -20.42 9.12
CA ASN A 264 -12.76 -21.58 8.33
C ASN A 264 -12.48 -22.77 9.27
N PRO A 265 -13.46 -23.67 9.50
CA PRO A 265 -13.30 -24.80 10.40
C PRO A 265 -12.25 -25.82 9.95
N SER A 266 -11.81 -25.78 8.68
CA SER A 266 -10.86 -26.75 8.15
C SER A 266 -9.42 -26.53 8.64
N ASN A 267 -9.08 -25.29 9.00
CA ASN A 267 -7.76 -24.88 9.50
C ASN A 267 -7.84 -24.08 10.81
N GLY A 268 -9.04 -23.76 11.30
CA GLY A 268 -9.25 -23.06 12.58
C GLY A 268 -9.01 -21.54 12.51
N THR A 269 -9.11 -20.95 11.33
CA THR A 269 -8.79 -19.52 11.11
C THR A 269 -10.05 -18.66 11.05
N CYS A 270 -9.88 -17.35 11.23
CA CYS A 270 -10.95 -16.36 11.04
C CYS A 270 -10.51 -15.23 10.10
N PHE A 271 -11.50 -14.57 9.50
CA PHE A 271 -11.28 -13.36 8.70
C PHE A 271 -12.38 -12.35 9.03
N ALA A 272 -11.99 -11.21 9.62
CA ALA A 272 -12.88 -10.11 9.93
C ALA A 272 -12.84 -9.04 8.82
N SER A 273 -13.96 -8.88 8.13
CA SER A 273 -14.18 -7.79 7.16
C SER A 273 -14.96 -6.66 7.83
N PHE A 274 -14.65 -5.43 7.45
CA PHE A 274 -15.33 -4.22 7.93
C PHE A 274 -15.83 -3.40 6.74
N GLY A 275 -16.95 -2.70 6.94
CA GLY A 275 -17.52 -1.84 5.92
C GLY A 275 -18.33 -0.72 6.53
N ALA A 276 -18.19 0.48 5.99
CA ALA A 276 -18.92 1.65 6.46
C ALA A 276 -19.70 2.35 5.35
N HIS A 277 -20.87 2.87 5.71
CA HIS A 277 -21.72 3.75 4.90
C HIS A 277 -22.86 4.32 5.77
N PRO A 278 -23.35 5.55 5.54
CA PRO A 278 -24.48 6.10 6.29
C PRO A 278 -25.77 5.26 6.26
N ASP A 279 -25.99 4.55 5.14
CA ASP A 279 -27.02 3.52 5.01
C ASP A 279 -26.52 2.16 5.50
N PHE A 280 -27.17 1.63 6.54
CA PHE A 280 -26.91 0.32 7.15
C PHE A 280 -26.81 -0.82 6.13
N GLY A 281 -27.73 -0.86 5.16
CA GLY A 281 -27.76 -1.93 4.15
C GLY A 281 -26.58 -1.88 3.20
N VAL A 282 -26.15 -0.66 2.85
CA VAL A 282 -24.96 -0.45 2.01
C VAL A 282 -23.69 -0.82 2.78
N ALA A 283 -23.58 -0.44 4.06
CA ALA A 283 -22.46 -0.83 4.91
C ALA A 283 -22.35 -2.36 5.02
N LEU A 284 -23.48 -3.04 5.27
CA LEU A 284 -23.55 -4.49 5.32
C LEU A 284 -23.16 -5.16 3.98
N GLU A 285 -23.71 -4.70 2.85
CA GLU A 285 -23.35 -5.22 1.52
C GLU A 285 -21.86 -5.02 1.21
N ARG A 286 -21.31 -3.84 1.53
CA ARG A 286 -19.89 -3.53 1.33
C ARG A 286 -18.99 -4.46 2.13
N THR A 287 -19.37 -4.76 3.37
CA THR A 287 -18.61 -5.66 4.26
C THR A 287 -18.55 -7.08 3.70
N VAL A 288 -19.67 -7.61 3.23
CA VAL A 288 -19.74 -8.97 2.64
C VAL A 288 -19.07 -9.04 1.27
N THR A 289 -19.20 -8.01 0.44
CA THR A 289 -18.53 -7.99 -0.87
C THR A 289 -17.02 -7.82 -0.77
N GLU A 290 -16.53 -7.15 0.28
CA GLU A 290 -15.09 -7.06 0.57
C GLU A 290 -14.50 -8.40 1.01
N LEU A 291 -15.23 -9.13 1.85
CA LEU A 291 -14.82 -10.45 2.37
C LEU A 291 -14.41 -11.43 1.24
N LEU A 292 -14.96 -11.27 0.03
CA LEU A 292 -14.67 -12.13 -1.11
C LEU A 292 -14.06 -11.40 -2.30
N GLN A 293 -13.57 -10.16 -2.12
CA GLN A 293 -12.95 -9.41 -3.21
C GLN A 293 -11.66 -10.10 -3.66
N GLY A 294 -11.62 -10.51 -4.93
CA GLY A 294 -10.44 -11.17 -5.51
C GLY A 294 -10.20 -12.60 -5.01
N ARG A 295 -11.10 -13.15 -4.19
CA ARG A 295 -10.96 -14.47 -3.56
C ARG A 295 -12.06 -15.42 -4.06
N SER A 296 -11.67 -16.60 -4.51
CA SER A 296 -12.59 -17.72 -4.62
C SER A 296 -12.75 -18.40 -3.26
N LEU A 297 -13.73 -19.29 -3.13
CA LEU A 297 -13.92 -20.07 -1.89
C LEU A 297 -12.70 -20.94 -1.51
N LYS A 298 -11.80 -21.21 -2.47
CA LYS A 298 -10.57 -21.97 -2.24
C LYS A 298 -9.42 -21.13 -1.69
N ASP A 299 -9.53 -19.81 -1.79
CA ASP A 299 -8.48 -18.86 -1.42
C ASP A 299 -8.72 -18.28 0.00
N LEU A 300 -9.52 -18.98 0.81
CA LEU A 300 -9.90 -18.62 2.18
C LEU A 300 -9.08 -19.38 3.24
N ASP A 301 -7.92 -19.92 2.87
CA ASP A 301 -7.03 -20.73 3.71
C ASP A 301 -5.78 -19.99 4.22
N VAL A 302 -5.66 -18.70 3.91
CA VAL A 302 -4.47 -17.85 4.17
C VAL A 302 -4.55 -17.00 5.45
N PHE A 303 -5.62 -17.12 6.23
CA PHE A 303 -5.85 -16.29 7.41
C PHE A 303 -5.30 -16.92 8.70
N THR A 304 -5.39 -16.20 9.82
CA THR A 304 -4.83 -16.61 11.12
C THR A 304 -5.91 -17.11 12.07
N ALA A 305 -5.51 -17.94 13.03
CA ALA A 305 -6.38 -18.36 14.13
C ALA A 305 -6.57 -17.21 15.12
N PRO A 306 -7.76 -17.04 15.72
CA PRO A 306 -7.94 -16.06 16.79
C PRO A 306 -7.08 -16.41 18.01
N THR A 307 -6.72 -15.40 18.79
CA THR A 307 -5.82 -15.51 19.95
C THR A 307 -6.46 -14.97 21.24
N PHE A 308 -5.86 -15.27 22.38
CA PHE A 308 -6.17 -14.65 23.68
C PHE A 308 -5.07 -13.68 24.14
N ASP A 309 -4.08 -13.44 23.28
CA ASP A 309 -3.00 -12.49 23.53
C ASP A 309 -3.44 -11.09 23.11
N ASP A 310 -3.98 -10.33 24.06
CA ASP A 310 -4.46 -8.97 23.81
C ASP A 310 -3.31 -8.00 23.49
N GLU A 311 -2.08 -8.28 23.95
CA GLU A 311 -0.92 -7.42 23.65
C GLU A 311 -0.55 -7.55 22.16
N GLU A 312 -0.40 -8.78 21.64
CA GLU A 312 -0.12 -9.01 20.21
C GLU A 312 -1.24 -8.50 19.29
N VAL A 313 -2.51 -8.59 19.72
CA VAL A 313 -3.65 -8.09 18.94
C VAL A 313 -3.62 -6.56 18.85
N ALA A 314 -3.18 -5.87 19.92
CA ALA A 314 -3.12 -4.42 19.99
C ALA A 314 -1.86 -3.81 19.36
N GLU A 315 -0.86 -4.59 18.98
CA GLU A 315 0.34 -4.07 18.32
C GLU A 315 0.00 -3.35 17.01
N HIS A 316 0.67 -2.22 16.75
CA HIS A 316 0.45 -1.43 15.53
C HIS A 316 0.78 -2.24 14.26
N THR A 317 1.84 -3.04 14.31
CA THR A 317 2.23 -3.97 13.24
C THR A 317 1.11 -4.97 12.88
N ASN A 318 0.30 -5.40 13.87
CA ASN A 318 -0.88 -6.23 13.64
C ASN A 318 -1.98 -5.43 12.90
N LEU A 319 -2.23 -4.18 13.31
CA LEU A 319 -3.20 -3.29 12.66
C LEU A 319 -2.79 -2.94 11.23
N GLU A 320 -1.51 -2.71 10.99
CA GLU A 320 -0.92 -2.52 9.65
C GLU A 320 -1.10 -3.77 8.78
N THR A 321 -0.85 -4.96 9.32
CA THR A 321 -1.11 -6.23 8.64
C THR A 321 -2.60 -6.35 8.27
N HIS A 322 -3.48 -5.95 9.18
CA HIS A 322 -4.91 -5.88 8.92
C HIS A 322 -5.29 -4.92 7.80
N PHE A 323 -4.58 -3.81 7.65
CA PHE A 323 -4.76 -2.86 6.56
C PHE A 323 -4.25 -3.42 5.22
N ILE A 324 -3.09 -4.07 5.21
CA ILE A 324 -2.42 -4.58 4.01
C ILE A 324 -3.22 -5.72 3.37
N ASP A 325 -3.62 -6.73 4.15
CA ASP A 325 -4.26 -7.93 3.60
C ASP A 325 -5.29 -8.62 4.50
N SER A 326 -5.57 -8.06 5.68
CA SER A 326 -6.51 -8.59 6.68
C SER A 326 -6.14 -9.96 7.26
N SER A 327 -4.86 -10.33 7.22
CA SER A 327 -4.36 -11.58 7.83
C SER A 327 -3.90 -11.44 9.29
N GLY A 328 -4.03 -10.25 9.88
CA GLY A 328 -3.65 -10.00 11.27
C GLY A 328 -4.46 -10.81 12.28
N LEU A 329 -3.98 -10.84 13.51
CA LEU A 329 -4.58 -11.50 14.66
C LEU A 329 -5.89 -10.81 15.08
N ILE A 330 -6.84 -11.62 15.53
CA ILE A 330 -8.14 -11.20 16.09
C ILE A 330 -8.30 -11.87 17.45
N SER A 331 -8.78 -11.13 18.45
CA SER A 331 -9.05 -11.69 19.78
C SER A 331 -10.28 -12.59 19.78
N TRP A 332 -10.25 -13.68 20.54
CA TRP A 332 -11.43 -14.50 20.83
C TRP A 332 -12.55 -13.72 21.51
N ASP A 333 -12.23 -12.65 22.24
CA ASP A 333 -13.21 -11.84 22.96
C ASP A 333 -14.21 -11.15 22.03
N MET A 334 -13.83 -10.90 20.77
CA MET A 334 -14.73 -10.40 19.73
C MET A 334 -15.99 -11.27 19.58
N PHE A 335 -15.90 -12.57 19.89
CA PHE A 335 -16.94 -13.58 19.67
C PHE A 335 -17.67 -14.01 20.96
N LYS A 336 -17.54 -13.26 22.06
CA LYS A 336 -18.29 -13.53 23.30
C LYS A 336 -19.81 -13.44 23.08
N ASP A 337 -20.57 -14.23 23.85
CA ASP A 337 -22.04 -14.17 23.88
C ASP A 337 -22.56 -12.82 24.44
N GLU A 338 -21.82 -12.22 25.38
CA GLU A 338 -22.13 -10.92 25.97
C GLU A 338 -21.28 -9.83 25.30
N ALA A 339 -21.94 -9.03 24.46
CA ALA A 339 -21.33 -7.90 23.77
C ALA A 339 -21.12 -6.71 24.71
N ASP A 340 -20.04 -5.97 24.49
CA ASP A 340 -19.70 -4.79 25.29
C ASP A 340 -20.59 -3.58 24.96
N TYR A 341 -21.24 -3.61 23.79
CA TYR A 341 -22.22 -2.63 23.33
C TYR A 341 -23.55 -3.31 22.98
N PRO A 342 -24.70 -2.63 23.19
CA PRO A 342 -25.97 -3.12 22.68
C PRO A 342 -26.05 -2.92 21.17
N PHE A 343 -26.72 -3.84 20.47
CA PHE A 343 -27.10 -3.65 19.07
C PHE A 343 -27.94 -2.37 18.90
N VAL A 344 -27.61 -1.57 17.89
CA VAL A 344 -28.40 -0.41 17.47
C VAL A 344 -28.79 -0.57 16.00
N ASP A 345 -30.09 -0.49 15.71
CA ASP A 345 -30.60 -0.41 14.34
C ASP A 345 -30.43 1.03 13.80
N TRP A 346 -29.17 1.44 13.63
CA TRP A 346 -28.77 2.81 13.29
C TRP A 346 -29.09 3.16 11.83
N SER A 347 -29.19 4.46 11.55
CA SER A 347 -29.38 4.98 10.19
C SER A 347 -28.93 6.44 10.13
N PHE A 348 -27.90 6.70 9.32
CA PHE A 348 -27.40 8.04 9.02
C PHE A 348 -27.73 8.47 7.58
N LYS A 349 -28.49 7.65 6.85
CA LYS A 349 -28.77 7.84 5.42
C LYS A 349 -29.57 9.11 5.13
N GLY A 350 -29.34 9.65 3.95
CA GLY A 350 -30.02 10.83 3.42
C GLY A 350 -29.72 11.00 1.94
N SER A 351 -29.83 12.23 1.44
CA SER A 351 -29.10 12.64 0.25
C SER A 351 -27.59 12.69 0.53
N THR A 352 -26.74 12.61 -0.49
CA THR A 352 -25.28 12.67 -0.31
C THR A 352 -24.80 13.96 0.38
N GLU A 353 -25.54 15.07 0.21
CA GLU A 353 -25.30 16.33 0.93
C GLU A 353 -25.62 16.21 2.44
N GLU A 354 -26.77 15.64 2.80
CA GLU A 354 -27.16 15.40 4.19
C GLU A 354 -26.25 14.38 4.87
N GLU A 355 -25.85 13.34 4.13
CA GLU A 355 -24.91 12.31 4.58
C GLU A 355 -23.53 12.92 4.87
N PHE A 356 -23.00 13.76 3.97
CA PHE A 356 -21.75 14.48 4.21
C PHE A 356 -21.83 15.33 5.48
N ALA A 357 -22.89 16.13 5.63
CA ALA A 357 -23.09 16.95 6.82
C ALA A 357 -23.22 16.12 8.11
N THR A 358 -23.88 14.97 8.03
CA THR A 358 -24.04 14.04 9.16
C THR A 358 -22.72 13.43 9.59
N LEU A 359 -21.90 12.96 8.65
CA LEU A 359 -20.57 12.41 8.94
C LEU A 359 -19.62 13.47 9.50
N MET A 360 -19.62 14.68 8.93
CA MET A 360 -18.86 15.82 9.45
C MET A 360 -19.27 16.20 10.88
N ALA A 361 -20.54 16.04 11.22
CA ALA A 361 -21.02 16.31 12.58
C ALA A 361 -20.48 15.30 13.60
N ILE A 362 -20.17 14.06 13.20
CA ILE A 362 -19.51 13.07 14.07
C ILE A 362 -18.07 13.50 14.34
N PHE A 363 -17.28 13.82 13.30
CA PHE A 363 -15.91 14.32 13.49
C PHE A 363 -15.84 15.56 14.39
N LYS A 364 -16.80 16.47 14.23
CA LYS A 364 -16.92 17.64 15.11
C LYS A 364 -17.21 17.28 16.57
N GLN A 365 -17.98 16.22 16.83
CA GLN A 365 -18.24 15.75 18.20
C GLN A 365 -17.00 15.11 18.83
N GLU A 366 -16.18 14.45 18.03
CA GLU A 366 -14.89 13.86 18.42
C GLU A 366 -13.76 14.90 18.56
N ASP A 367 -14.03 16.18 18.27
CA ASP A 367 -13.01 17.23 18.12
C ASP A 367 -11.88 16.83 17.15
N ALA A 368 -12.23 16.08 16.09
CA ALA A 368 -11.33 15.66 15.04
C ALA A 368 -11.43 16.62 13.85
N GLU A 369 -10.33 17.30 13.51
CA GLU A 369 -10.29 18.21 12.37
C GLU A 369 -10.17 17.43 11.06
N VAL A 370 -10.86 17.92 10.02
CA VAL A 370 -10.92 17.26 8.70
C VAL A 370 -10.25 18.15 7.66
N TYR A 371 -9.35 17.56 6.88
CA TYR A 371 -8.61 18.21 5.81
C TYR A 371 -8.97 17.54 4.48
N ILE A 372 -9.47 18.29 3.50
CA ILE A 372 -9.92 17.73 2.21
C ILE A 372 -9.14 18.36 1.05
N ALA A 373 -8.52 17.53 0.23
CA ALA A 373 -8.01 17.90 -1.09
C ALA A 373 -8.95 17.40 -2.17
N ASP A 374 -9.38 18.29 -3.07
CA ASP A 374 -10.29 18.00 -4.18
C ASP A 374 -9.54 17.90 -5.52
N TYR A 375 -9.92 16.94 -6.35
CA TYR A 375 -9.31 16.69 -7.66
C TYR A 375 -10.38 16.51 -8.74
N GLU A 376 -10.33 17.36 -9.78
CA GLU A 376 -11.27 17.29 -10.92
C GLU A 376 -10.56 17.23 -12.28
N HIS A 377 -9.23 17.23 -12.28
CA HIS A 377 -8.40 17.38 -13.47
C HIS A 377 -8.52 16.23 -14.49
N LEU A 378 -9.10 15.11 -14.07
CA LEU A 378 -9.40 13.95 -14.93
C LEU A 378 -10.85 13.91 -15.44
N GLY A 379 -11.67 14.91 -15.10
CA GLY A 379 -13.08 14.99 -15.51
C GLY A 379 -14.03 14.04 -14.74
N VAL A 380 -13.53 13.48 -13.65
CA VAL A 380 -14.26 12.76 -12.59
C VAL A 380 -13.82 13.40 -11.28
N TYR A 381 -14.76 13.62 -10.37
CA TYR A 381 -14.42 14.16 -9.06
C TYR A 381 -13.76 13.06 -8.23
N ALA A 382 -12.63 13.41 -7.62
CA ALA A 382 -11.99 12.62 -6.59
C ALA A 382 -11.60 13.52 -5.41
N CYS A 383 -11.42 12.92 -4.25
CA CYS A 383 -10.93 13.61 -3.07
C CYS A 383 -9.97 12.72 -2.28
N ARG A 384 -9.17 13.37 -1.43
CA ARG A 384 -8.41 12.72 -0.38
C ARG A 384 -8.67 13.45 0.92
N ILE A 385 -9.05 12.71 1.96
CA ILE A 385 -9.46 13.25 3.25
C ILE A 385 -8.51 12.73 4.31
N LEU A 386 -7.94 13.66 5.09
CA LEU A 386 -7.10 13.36 6.24
C LEU A 386 -7.82 13.83 7.51
N VAL A 387 -7.82 12.98 8.52
CA VAL A 387 -8.37 13.23 9.86
C VAL A 387 -7.32 12.71 10.87
N PRO A 388 -6.29 13.50 11.20
CA PRO A 388 -5.22 13.09 12.12
C PRO A 388 -5.78 12.61 13.46
N GLY A 389 -5.32 11.45 13.92
CA GLY A 389 -5.84 10.70 15.06
C GLY A 389 -6.98 9.73 14.72
N MET A 390 -7.46 9.71 13.47
CA MET A 390 -8.53 8.80 13.03
C MET A 390 -8.26 8.11 11.69
N SER A 391 -7.72 8.81 10.70
CA SER A 391 -7.47 8.26 9.36
C SER A 391 -6.05 7.73 9.15
N ASP A 392 -5.18 7.89 10.13
CA ASP A 392 -3.80 7.40 10.11
C ASP A 392 -3.80 5.86 10.05
N ILE A 393 -2.95 5.32 9.20
CA ILE A 393 -2.71 3.87 9.10
C ILE A 393 -1.43 3.51 9.85
N TYR A 394 -0.40 4.33 9.69
CA TYR A 394 0.88 4.20 10.36
C TYR A 394 1.03 5.25 11.46
N PRO A 395 1.71 4.92 12.57
CA PRO A 395 1.97 5.86 13.65
C PRO A 395 2.90 7.00 13.21
N ALA A 396 2.80 8.18 13.82
CA ALA A 396 3.56 9.36 13.41
C ALA A 396 5.08 9.18 13.56
N GLU A 397 5.49 8.33 14.50
CA GLU A 397 6.87 7.96 14.78
C GLU A 397 7.55 7.29 13.57
N ASP A 398 6.78 6.72 12.62
CA ASP A 398 7.30 6.15 11.38
C ASP A 398 7.92 7.22 10.47
N LEU A 399 7.61 8.51 10.66
CA LEU A 399 8.32 9.60 9.98
C LEU A 399 9.82 9.62 10.32
N LEU A 400 10.22 9.05 11.47
CA LEU A 400 11.60 8.92 11.91
C LEU A 400 12.11 7.48 11.78
N MET A 401 11.28 6.49 12.15
CA MET A 401 11.71 5.09 12.24
C MET A 401 11.58 4.31 10.92
N ALA A 402 10.56 4.60 10.12
CA ALA A 402 10.18 3.79 8.95
C ALA A 402 9.91 4.64 7.70
N ASN A 403 10.53 5.82 7.62
CA ASN A 403 10.25 6.79 6.56
C ASN A 403 10.65 6.24 5.18
N ASN A 404 9.72 6.26 4.22
CA ASN A 404 9.93 5.77 2.87
C ASN A 404 11.03 6.52 2.09
N THR A 405 11.56 7.63 2.62
CA THR A 405 12.72 8.31 2.06
C THR A 405 14.07 8.00 2.70
N MET A 406 14.14 7.11 3.70
CA MET A 406 15.36 6.84 4.47
C MET A 406 16.57 6.41 3.61
N GLY A 407 16.35 5.74 2.47
CA GLY A 407 17.42 5.28 1.58
C GLY A 407 17.59 6.10 0.30
N VAL A 408 16.92 7.25 0.18
CA VAL A 408 16.91 8.07 -1.04
C VAL A 408 18.31 8.59 -1.38
N HIS A 409 19.12 8.95 -0.38
CA HIS A 409 20.50 9.43 -0.58
C HIS A 409 21.44 8.34 -1.08
N LEU A 410 21.11 7.06 -0.87
CA LEU A 410 21.87 5.91 -1.34
C LEU A 410 21.57 5.54 -2.80
N ARG A 411 20.51 6.11 -3.41
CA ARG A 411 20.02 5.67 -4.71
C ARG A 411 21.08 5.65 -5.81
N ASP A 412 21.76 6.77 -6.04
CA ASP A 412 22.75 6.88 -7.12
C ASP A 412 23.92 5.90 -6.89
N THR A 413 24.35 5.79 -5.62
CA THR A 413 25.41 4.89 -5.17
C THR A 413 25.04 3.44 -5.47
N LEU A 414 23.88 2.98 -4.99
CA LEU A 414 23.44 1.58 -5.12
C LEU A 414 23.17 1.21 -6.59
N LEU A 415 22.49 2.07 -7.35
CA LEU A 415 22.20 1.81 -8.77
C LEU A 415 23.46 1.73 -9.65
N ALA A 416 24.56 2.38 -9.24
CA ALA A 416 25.84 2.34 -9.95
C ALA A 416 26.73 1.15 -9.57
N LEU A 417 26.48 0.49 -8.42
CA LEU A 417 27.32 -0.61 -7.90
C LEU A 417 27.70 -1.68 -8.93
N PRO A 418 26.78 -2.21 -9.78
CA PRO A 418 27.13 -3.27 -10.72
C PRO A 418 28.22 -2.91 -11.74
N GLY A 419 28.43 -1.61 -11.99
CA GLY A 419 29.45 -1.09 -12.90
C GLY A 419 30.62 -0.41 -12.19
N SER A 420 30.66 -0.49 -10.85
CA SER A 420 31.68 0.15 -10.03
C SER A 420 33.01 -0.62 -10.06
N ASP A 421 34.12 0.12 -9.94
CA ASP A 421 35.44 -0.46 -9.70
C ASP A 421 36.12 0.23 -8.51
N TRP A 422 35.46 0.13 -7.36
CA TRP A 422 35.97 0.72 -6.12
C TRP A 422 37.08 -0.11 -5.51
N GLN A 423 37.84 0.49 -4.61
CA GLN A 423 38.76 -0.27 -3.77
C GLN A 423 37.96 -1.19 -2.83
N PRO A 424 38.45 -2.40 -2.53
CA PRO A 424 37.76 -3.36 -1.66
C PRO A 424 37.24 -2.76 -0.36
N GLU A 425 38.02 -1.89 0.28
CA GLU A 425 37.67 -1.24 1.54
C GLU A 425 36.41 -0.38 1.44
N GLN A 426 36.16 0.24 0.27
CA GLN A 426 34.99 1.10 0.06
C GLN A 426 33.68 0.29 -0.01
N TYR A 427 33.73 -0.96 -0.48
CA TYR A 427 32.56 -1.84 -0.44
C TYR A 427 32.23 -2.25 0.99
N LEU A 428 33.24 -2.50 1.82
CA LEU A 428 33.06 -2.84 3.24
C LEU A 428 32.60 -1.62 4.05
N GLU A 429 33.11 -0.42 3.75
CA GLU A 429 32.62 0.83 4.32
C GLU A 429 31.13 1.06 4.02
N LEU A 430 30.65 0.67 2.82
CA LEU A 430 29.23 0.75 2.51
C LEU A 430 28.39 -0.21 3.36
N ILE A 431 28.89 -1.41 3.68
CA ILE A 431 28.19 -2.31 4.62
C ILE A 431 28.04 -1.63 5.98
N GLN A 432 29.12 -1.05 6.51
CA GLN A 432 29.09 -0.31 7.77
C GLN A 432 28.13 0.88 7.71
N GLN A 433 28.07 1.61 6.60
CA GLN A 433 27.11 2.69 6.42
C GLN A 433 25.66 2.19 6.49
N LEU A 434 25.33 1.07 5.83
CA LEU A 434 23.98 0.48 5.90
C LEU A 434 23.60 0.06 7.32
N ASP A 435 24.56 -0.46 8.10
CA ASP A 435 24.38 -0.82 9.52
C ASP A 435 24.23 0.42 10.42
N ASP A 436 25.07 1.44 10.24
CA ASP A 436 25.06 2.68 11.03
C ASP A 436 23.78 3.51 10.79
N GLU A 437 23.22 3.45 9.57
CA GLU A 437 21.93 4.04 9.22
C GLU A 437 20.74 3.19 9.69
N GLY A 438 20.98 1.98 10.23
CA GLY A 438 19.94 1.14 10.83
C GLY A 438 18.98 0.50 9.82
N LEU A 439 19.40 0.31 8.56
CA LEU A 439 18.53 -0.28 7.54
C LEU A 439 18.25 -1.76 7.82
N ASP A 440 16.98 -2.12 7.85
CA ASP A 440 16.54 -3.50 8.03
C ASP A 440 17.08 -4.41 6.91
N ASP A 441 17.74 -5.50 7.28
CA ASP A 441 18.25 -6.51 6.36
C ASP A 441 17.17 -7.12 5.46
N PHE A 442 15.93 -7.19 5.96
CA PHE A 442 14.77 -7.71 5.23
C PHE A 442 14.20 -6.72 4.21
N ALA A 443 14.55 -5.43 4.30
CA ALA A 443 14.05 -4.40 3.40
C ALA A 443 14.46 -4.71 1.95
N ARG A 444 13.50 -4.59 1.02
CA ARG A 444 13.79 -4.77 -0.40
C ARG A 444 14.45 -3.51 -0.94
N VAL A 445 15.62 -3.66 -1.55
CA VAL A 445 16.37 -2.52 -2.11
C VAL A 445 15.54 -1.78 -3.15
N ARG A 446 14.72 -2.48 -3.94
CA ARG A 446 13.83 -1.83 -4.91
C ARG A 446 12.77 -0.93 -4.29
N GLU A 447 12.28 -1.26 -3.09
CA GLU A 447 11.28 -0.47 -2.35
C GLU A 447 11.96 0.73 -1.71
N LEU A 448 13.10 0.51 -1.05
CA LEU A 448 13.95 1.55 -0.47
C LEU A 448 14.34 2.65 -1.47
N LEU A 449 14.64 2.26 -2.72
CA LEU A 449 15.04 3.20 -3.77
C LEU A 449 13.88 3.76 -4.58
N GLY A 450 12.67 3.20 -4.43
CA GLY A 450 11.50 3.53 -5.22
C GLY A 450 11.65 3.17 -6.70
N ILE A 451 12.19 1.99 -7.04
CA ILE A 451 12.37 1.56 -8.43
C ILE A 451 11.42 0.43 -8.82
N ALA A 452 10.91 0.52 -10.04
CA ALA A 452 10.12 -0.55 -10.66
C ALA A 452 11.06 -1.44 -11.48
N SER A 453 11.73 -2.38 -10.81
CA SER A 453 12.79 -3.21 -11.41
C SER A 453 12.30 -4.10 -12.56
N GLY A 454 11.02 -4.49 -12.55
CA GLY A 454 10.53 -5.66 -13.29
C GLY A 454 10.87 -6.96 -12.57
N LYS A 455 10.20 -8.05 -12.94
CA LYS A 455 10.22 -9.34 -12.20
C LYS A 455 11.33 -10.33 -12.61
N ASP A 456 12.00 -10.07 -13.73
CA ASP A 456 12.90 -11.04 -14.39
C ASP A 456 14.39 -10.72 -14.15
N ASN A 457 14.76 -10.17 -12.99
CA ASN A 457 16.14 -9.80 -12.64
C ASN A 457 16.42 -9.81 -11.13
N GLY A 458 17.69 -9.67 -10.75
CA GLY A 458 18.13 -9.70 -9.34
C GLY A 458 17.60 -8.54 -8.50
N TRP A 459 17.42 -7.34 -9.07
CA TRP A 459 16.85 -6.19 -8.36
C TRP A 459 15.45 -6.45 -7.80
N TYR A 460 14.68 -7.36 -8.43
CA TYR A 460 13.33 -7.69 -7.99
C TYR A 460 13.28 -8.31 -6.59
N THR A 461 14.25 -9.18 -6.29
CA THR A 461 14.32 -9.97 -5.05
C THR A 461 15.37 -9.44 -4.07
N LEU A 462 16.24 -8.54 -4.52
CA LEU A 462 17.36 -8.02 -3.73
C LEU A 462 16.88 -7.36 -2.44
N ARG A 463 17.35 -7.91 -1.31
CA ARG A 463 17.21 -7.31 0.03
C ARG A 463 18.53 -6.74 0.51
N VAL A 464 18.49 -5.91 1.56
CA VAL A 464 19.70 -5.32 2.16
C VAL A 464 20.69 -6.40 2.61
N GLY A 465 20.23 -7.47 3.26
CA GLY A 465 21.11 -8.59 3.64
C GLY A 465 21.77 -9.29 2.44
N GLU A 466 21.03 -9.45 1.34
CA GLU A 466 21.59 -9.99 0.08
C GLU A 466 22.62 -9.04 -0.54
N LEU A 467 22.35 -7.73 -0.51
CA LEU A 467 23.30 -6.70 -0.95
C LEU A 467 24.60 -6.74 -0.11
N LYS A 468 24.50 -6.90 1.22
CA LYS A 468 25.68 -7.05 2.10
C LYS A 468 26.54 -8.26 1.69
N SER A 469 25.93 -9.36 1.24
CA SER A 469 26.68 -10.51 0.69
C SER A 469 27.51 -10.14 -0.55
N MET A 470 26.92 -9.37 -1.48
CA MET A 470 27.59 -8.92 -2.70
C MET A 470 28.71 -7.92 -2.40
N LEU A 471 28.47 -6.99 -1.46
CA LEU A 471 29.47 -6.03 -1.01
C LEU A 471 30.66 -6.72 -0.31
N ALA A 472 30.40 -7.75 0.51
CA ALA A 472 31.46 -8.50 1.18
C ALA A 472 32.32 -9.28 0.17
N LEU A 473 31.70 -9.90 -0.85
CA LEU A 473 32.42 -10.52 -1.97
C LEU A 473 33.25 -9.50 -2.77
N ALA A 474 32.70 -8.32 -3.02
CA ALA A 474 33.40 -7.22 -3.70
C ALA A 474 34.58 -6.69 -2.87
N GLY A 475 34.44 -6.65 -1.55
CA GLY A 475 35.46 -6.25 -0.59
C GLY A 475 36.48 -7.34 -0.23
N GLY A 476 36.28 -8.58 -0.70
CA GLY A 476 37.16 -9.71 -0.41
C GLY A 476 37.02 -10.29 1.00
N ASP A 477 35.99 -9.90 1.76
CA ASP A 477 35.67 -10.47 3.07
C ASP A 477 34.79 -11.71 2.90
N LEU A 478 35.45 -12.87 2.72
CA LEU A 478 34.75 -14.14 2.48
C LEU A 478 34.04 -14.69 3.72
N GLU A 479 34.43 -14.28 4.93
CA GLU A 479 33.76 -14.69 6.17
C GLU A 479 32.42 -13.97 6.30
N GLN A 480 32.42 -12.65 6.09
CA GLN A 480 31.20 -11.86 6.09
C GLN A 480 30.29 -12.22 4.91
N ALA A 481 30.87 -12.50 3.72
CA ALA A 481 30.11 -12.98 2.58
C ALA A 481 29.35 -14.29 2.88
N LEU A 482 29.98 -15.24 3.57
CA LEU A 482 29.33 -16.51 3.93
C LEU A 482 28.11 -16.27 4.82
N ILE A 483 28.23 -15.45 5.87
CA ILE A 483 27.12 -15.13 6.78
C ILE A 483 25.91 -14.59 6.02
N TRP A 484 26.14 -13.61 5.13
CA TRP A 484 25.05 -13.00 4.38
C TRP A 484 24.52 -13.88 3.23
N VAL A 485 25.34 -14.77 2.66
CA VAL A 485 24.86 -15.79 1.71
C VAL A 485 23.99 -16.84 2.40
N GLU A 486 24.30 -17.22 3.64
CA GLU A 486 23.45 -18.08 4.46
C GLU A 486 22.12 -17.41 4.75
N TRP A 487 22.16 -16.17 5.26
CA TRP A 487 20.97 -15.34 5.47
C TRP A 487 20.11 -15.24 4.18
N THR A 488 20.75 -14.97 3.04
CA THR A 488 20.07 -14.85 1.75
C THR A 488 19.34 -16.13 1.37
N GLN A 489 19.94 -17.30 1.63
CA GLN A 489 19.25 -18.56 1.36
C GLN A 489 18.11 -18.82 2.33
N ASP A 490 18.27 -18.51 3.60
CA ASP A 490 17.24 -18.72 4.61
C ASP A 490 16.00 -17.84 4.34
N PHE A 491 16.19 -16.62 3.85
CA PHE A 491 15.10 -15.63 3.74
C PHE A 491 14.66 -15.25 2.32
N ASN A 492 15.44 -15.59 1.27
CA ASN A 492 15.07 -15.29 -0.13
C ASN A 492 14.88 -16.54 -1.02
N SER A 493 15.29 -17.74 -0.58
CA SER A 493 15.26 -18.93 -1.46
C SER A 493 13.86 -19.26 -2.01
N SER A 494 12.80 -18.93 -1.27
CA SER A 494 11.41 -19.15 -1.68
C SER A 494 10.93 -18.25 -2.82
N VAL A 495 11.55 -17.07 -2.99
CA VAL A 495 11.18 -16.08 -4.02
C VAL A 495 12.14 -16.07 -5.21
N PHE A 496 13.28 -16.76 -5.11
CA PHE A 496 14.24 -16.88 -6.20
C PHE A 496 13.75 -17.76 -7.33
N THR A 497 14.16 -17.42 -8.55
CA THR A 497 14.09 -18.36 -9.68
C THR A 497 14.97 -19.58 -9.40
N ALA A 498 14.66 -20.71 -10.03
CA ALA A 498 15.48 -21.92 -9.91
C ALA A 498 16.96 -21.69 -10.25
N LYS A 499 17.25 -20.76 -11.18
CA LYS A 499 18.62 -20.36 -11.56
C LYS A 499 19.33 -19.60 -10.44
N GLN A 500 18.69 -18.57 -9.87
CA GLN A 500 19.24 -17.79 -8.75
C GLN A 500 19.46 -18.67 -7.51
N ALA A 501 18.47 -19.48 -7.15
CA ALA A 501 18.60 -20.40 -6.01
C ALA A 501 19.76 -21.40 -6.22
N ASN A 502 20.00 -21.84 -7.46
CA ASN A 502 21.12 -22.72 -7.78
C ASN A 502 22.48 -22.00 -7.68
N TYR A 503 22.56 -20.74 -8.13
CA TYR A 503 23.74 -19.90 -7.96
C TYR A 503 24.11 -19.74 -6.48
N TYR A 504 23.15 -19.35 -5.62
CA TYR A 504 23.43 -19.16 -4.18
C TYR A 504 23.80 -20.45 -3.46
N ARG A 505 23.19 -21.59 -3.80
CA ARG A 505 23.64 -22.90 -3.27
C ARG A 505 25.07 -23.23 -3.67
N CYS A 506 25.45 -22.92 -4.90
CA CYS A 506 26.81 -23.11 -5.39
C CYS A 506 27.79 -22.20 -4.64
N LEU A 507 27.48 -20.90 -4.59
CA LEU A 507 28.28 -19.88 -3.90
C LEU A 507 28.49 -20.20 -2.42
N GLN A 508 27.43 -20.55 -1.68
CA GLN A 508 27.55 -20.99 -0.28
C GLN A 508 28.47 -22.19 -0.14
N THR A 509 28.35 -23.17 -1.04
CA THR A 509 29.19 -24.38 -0.99
C THR A 509 30.66 -24.04 -1.21
N LEU A 510 30.97 -23.10 -2.12
CA LEU A 510 32.34 -22.66 -2.35
C LEU A 510 32.88 -21.82 -1.19
N LEU A 511 32.07 -20.95 -0.59
CA LEU A 511 32.44 -20.17 0.60
C LEU A 511 32.67 -21.07 1.82
N LEU A 512 31.83 -22.10 2.04
CA LEU A 512 32.08 -23.10 3.08
C LEU A 512 33.40 -23.84 2.85
N LEU A 513 33.75 -24.11 1.60
CA LEU A 513 35.00 -24.77 1.26
C LEU A 513 36.23 -23.87 1.52
N THR A 514 36.13 -22.54 1.42
CA THR A 514 37.27 -21.66 1.79
C THR A 514 37.56 -21.67 3.28
N GLN A 515 36.59 -22.06 4.11
CA GLN A 515 36.75 -22.24 5.55
C GLN A 515 37.42 -23.57 5.94
N GLU A 516 37.68 -24.44 4.96
CA GLU A 516 38.24 -25.79 5.19
C GLU A 516 39.71 -25.86 4.72
N PRO A 517 40.70 -25.45 5.55
CA PRO A 517 42.10 -25.33 5.14
C PRO A 517 42.75 -26.67 4.74
N ASP A 518 42.20 -27.79 5.20
CA ASP A 518 42.68 -29.14 4.89
C ASP A 518 42.06 -29.72 3.60
N ARG A 519 41.26 -28.94 2.86
CA ARG A 519 40.56 -29.38 1.65
C ARG A 519 41.01 -28.60 0.42
N GLU A 520 41.30 -29.33 -0.67
CA GLU A 520 41.71 -28.72 -1.93
C GLU A 520 40.51 -28.56 -2.89
N ALA A 521 40.22 -27.33 -3.32
CA ALA A 521 39.06 -27.05 -4.17
C ALA A 521 39.01 -27.83 -5.49
N ALA A 522 40.18 -28.07 -6.11
CA ALA A 522 40.28 -28.84 -7.34
C ALA A 522 39.74 -30.28 -7.22
N GLN A 523 39.75 -30.87 -6.02
CA GLN A 523 39.26 -32.23 -5.79
C GLN A 523 37.72 -32.33 -5.88
N TYR A 524 37.01 -31.23 -5.63
CA TYR A 524 35.55 -31.18 -5.64
C TYR A 524 34.96 -30.69 -6.97
N TYR A 525 35.79 -30.11 -7.84
CA TYR A 525 35.34 -29.49 -9.10
C TYR A 525 34.38 -30.36 -9.92
N THR A 526 34.72 -31.63 -10.15
CA THR A 526 33.87 -32.54 -10.95
C THR A 526 32.51 -32.81 -10.28
N ALA A 527 32.46 -32.82 -8.94
CA ALA A 527 31.21 -32.99 -8.20
C ALA A 527 30.38 -31.70 -8.25
N PHE A 528 31.00 -30.53 -8.09
CA PHE A 528 30.33 -29.24 -8.18
C PHE A 528 29.74 -28.99 -9.56
N VAL A 529 30.47 -29.28 -10.65
CA VAL A 529 29.93 -29.20 -12.01
C VAL A 529 28.72 -30.11 -12.21
N LYS A 530 28.72 -31.32 -11.62
CA LYS A 530 27.58 -32.24 -11.71
C LYS A 530 26.37 -31.78 -10.89
N MET A 531 26.60 -31.14 -9.74
CA MET A 531 25.55 -30.69 -8.84
C MET A 531 24.91 -29.39 -9.33
N TYR A 532 25.73 -28.37 -9.61
CA TYR A 532 25.29 -27.01 -9.87
C TYR A 532 25.31 -26.65 -11.37
N GLY A 533 26.02 -27.42 -12.19
CA GLY A 533 26.29 -27.06 -13.59
C GLY A 533 27.48 -26.10 -13.73
N GLN A 534 28.07 -26.07 -14.92
CA GLN A 534 29.26 -25.26 -15.21
C GLN A 534 28.98 -23.75 -15.06
N GLU A 535 27.84 -23.27 -15.56
CA GLU A 535 27.48 -21.85 -15.54
C GLU A 535 27.42 -21.27 -14.12
N ALA A 536 26.76 -21.97 -13.18
CA ALA A 536 26.67 -21.52 -11.79
C ALA A 536 28.03 -21.58 -11.08
N LEU A 537 28.83 -22.61 -11.35
CA LEU A 537 30.17 -22.73 -10.77
C LEU A 537 31.10 -21.60 -11.25
N ASP A 538 31.06 -21.28 -12.54
CA ASP A 538 31.86 -20.20 -13.13
C ASP A 538 31.45 -18.84 -12.53
N ALA A 539 30.14 -18.56 -12.47
CA ALA A 539 29.62 -17.32 -11.90
C ALA A 539 29.94 -17.16 -10.41
N ALA A 540 29.75 -18.22 -9.60
CA ALA A 540 30.05 -18.18 -8.17
C ALA A 540 31.56 -18.03 -7.92
N SER A 541 32.41 -18.70 -8.72
CA SER A 541 33.86 -18.55 -8.62
C SER A 541 34.31 -17.13 -8.99
N ALA A 542 33.75 -16.55 -10.07
CA ALA A 542 34.03 -15.17 -10.48
C ALA A 542 33.63 -14.14 -9.40
N ALA A 543 32.51 -14.37 -8.70
CA ALA A 543 32.10 -13.53 -7.58
C ALA A 543 33.09 -13.60 -6.40
N MET A 544 33.59 -14.79 -6.06
CA MET A 544 34.56 -14.98 -4.97
C MET A 544 35.92 -14.32 -5.22
N VAL A 545 36.34 -14.21 -6.48
CA VAL A 545 37.58 -13.49 -6.85
C VAL A 545 37.31 -12.04 -7.27
N SER A 546 36.10 -11.55 -7.01
CA SER A 546 35.65 -10.18 -7.28
C SER A 546 35.76 -9.76 -8.77
N GLU A 547 35.68 -10.72 -9.69
CA GLU A 547 35.60 -10.49 -11.15
C GLU A 547 34.16 -10.19 -11.61
N ASP A 548 33.15 -10.84 -11.00
CA ASP A 548 31.71 -10.56 -11.19
C ASP A 548 31.03 -10.34 -9.82
N ARG A 549 31.07 -9.11 -9.33
CA ARG A 549 30.77 -8.74 -7.93
C ARG A 549 29.28 -8.71 -7.60
N PHE A 550 28.42 -8.47 -8.58
CA PHE A 550 27.00 -8.17 -8.39
C PHE A 550 26.13 -9.04 -9.30
N ASN A 551 26.24 -10.36 -9.17
CA ASN A 551 25.61 -11.31 -10.07
C ASN A 551 24.09 -11.08 -10.19
N GLY A 552 23.60 -10.98 -11.42
CA GLY A 552 22.17 -10.76 -11.70
C GLY A 552 21.68 -9.32 -11.54
N LEU A 553 22.55 -8.40 -11.11
CA LEU A 553 22.30 -6.96 -11.13
C LEU A 553 22.93 -6.31 -12.37
N PHE A 554 22.39 -5.18 -12.77
CA PHE A 554 22.90 -4.35 -13.86
C PHE A 554 22.82 -2.89 -13.45
N SER A 555 23.75 -2.07 -13.94
CA SER A 555 23.76 -0.63 -13.64
C SER A 555 22.50 0.04 -14.17
N VAL A 556 21.94 0.94 -13.38
CA VAL A 556 20.79 1.76 -13.77
C VAL A 556 21.24 3.22 -13.82
N ASP A 557 20.93 3.91 -14.91
CA ASP A 557 21.24 5.32 -15.11
C ASP A 557 20.23 6.24 -14.41
N GLU A 558 20.56 7.53 -14.26
CA GLU A 558 19.67 8.55 -13.66
C GLU A 558 18.31 8.68 -14.41
N ASP A 559 18.27 8.32 -15.70
CA ASP A 559 17.04 8.31 -16.51
C ASP A 559 16.24 7.00 -16.37
N LEU A 560 16.74 6.03 -15.59
CA LEU A 560 16.10 4.74 -15.30
C LEU A 560 15.77 3.93 -16.58
N LYS A 561 16.53 4.12 -17.66
CA LYS A 561 16.26 3.53 -18.99
C LYS A 561 16.45 2.02 -19.00
N ALA A 562 17.33 1.52 -18.13
CA ALA A 562 17.56 0.10 -17.96
C ALA A 562 16.36 -0.64 -17.33
N LEU A 563 15.33 0.06 -16.87
CA LEU A 563 14.15 -0.50 -16.20
C LEU A 563 12.87 -0.32 -17.05
N PRO A 564 12.52 -1.26 -17.94
CA PRO A 564 11.34 -1.13 -18.80
C PRO A 564 10.02 -0.96 -18.05
N ALA A 565 9.86 -1.64 -16.90
CA ALA A 565 8.67 -1.50 -16.07
C ALA A 565 8.56 -0.08 -15.48
N HIS A 566 9.70 0.50 -15.09
CA HIS A 566 9.76 1.88 -14.63
C HIS A 566 9.49 2.88 -15.76
N GLN A 567 10.03 2.66 -16.97
CA GLN A 567 9.72 3.50 -18.13
C GLN A 567 8.21 3.48 -18.48
N ALA A 568 7.56 2.32 -18.35
CA ALA A 568 6.11 2.21 -18.52
C ALA A 568 5.34 3.01 -17.45
N LEU A 569 5.81 2.97 -16.20
CA LEU A 569 5.28 3.78 -15.09
C LEU A 569 5.41 5.28 -15.40
N LEU A 570 6.60 5.76 -15.79
CA LEU A 570 6.82 7.16 -16.16
C LEU A 570 5.96 7.58 -17.36
N GLY A 571 5.79 6.69 -18.35
CA GLY A 571 4.89 6.92 -19.48
C GLY A 571 3.42 7.08 -19.07
N ALA A 572 2.96 6.32 -18.07
CA ALA A 572 1.63 6.50 -17.49
C ALA A 572 1.53 7.81 -16.69
N TYR A 573 2.57 8.19 -15.95
CA TYR A 573 2.61 9.44 -15.20
C TYR A 573 2.59 10.66 -16.13
N GLU A 574 3.26 10.63 -17.27
CA GLU A 574 3.26 11.76 -18.21
C GLU A 574 1.85 12.02 -18.81
N LYS A 575 1.04 10.98 -19.03
CA LYS A 575 -0.38 11.13 -19.42
C LYS A 575 -1.13 11.97 -18.36
N LEU A 576 -0.85 11.70 -17.08
CA LEU A 576 -1.42 12.41 -15.94
C LEU A 576 -0.89 13.85 -15.81
N GLN A 577 0.42 14.07 -15.98
CA GLN A 577 1.02 15.41 -16.00
C GLN A 577 0.41 16.28 -17.11
N ALA A 578 0.20 15.72 -18.30
CA ALA A 578 -0.45 16.41 -19.42
C ALA A 578 -1.91 16.79 -19.09
N ALA A 579 -2.66 15.92 -18.41
CA ALA A 579 -4.03 16.21 -17.97
C ALA A 579 -4.06 17.36 -16.94
N LYS A 580 -3.17 17.32 -15.95
CA LYS A 580 -3.01 18.40 -14.95
C LYS A 580 -2.68 19.73 -15.61
N ARG A 581 -1.65 19.79 -16.47
CA ARG A 581 -1.29 21.02 -17.22
C ARG A 581 -2.50 21.60 -17.96
N ARG A 582 -3.28 20.74 -18.64
CA ARG A 582 -4.47 21.17 -19.39
C ARG A 582 -5.58 21.72 -18.50
N TYR A 583 -5.79 21.14 -17.32
CA TYR A 583 -6.83 21.58 -16.40
C TYR A 583 -6.48 22.94 -15.79
N TRP A 584 -5.29 23.07 -15.20
CA TRP A 584 -4.88 24.32 -14.53
C TRP A 584 -4.64 25.49 -15.51
N ALA A 585 -4.18 25.23 -16.74
CA ALA A 585 -4.05 26.28 -17.76
C ALA A 585 -5.39 26.90 -18.21
N LYS A 586 -6.53 26.31 -17.86
CA LYS A 586 -7.87 26.89 -18.10
C LYS A 586 -8.41 27.69 -16.91
N SER A 587 -7.79 27.53 -15.74
CA SER A 587 -8.19 28.17 -14.49
C SER A 587 -7.44 29.48 -14.25
N GLU A 588 -6.34 29.70 -14.98
CA GLU A 588 -5.70 31.01 -15.23
C GLU A 588 -6.40 31.77 -16.37
#